data_AF-A0AA97DW53-F1
#
_entry.id   AF-A0AA97DW53-F1
#
_cell.length_a   1.000
_cell.length_b   1.000
_cell.length_c   1.000
_cell.angle_alpha   90.00
_cell.angle_beta   90.00
_cell.angle_gamma   90.00
#
_symmetry.space_group_name_H-M   'P 1'
#
loop_
_entity.id
_entity.type
_entity.pdbx_description
1 polymer ?
#
loop_
_entity_poly.entity_id
_entity_poly.type
_entity_poly.pdbx_seq_one_letter_code
_entity_poly.pdbx_strand_id
1 'polypeptide(L)'
;MKQGLPDLFDEAVALAGESQLGRPHFASLLVEKGFVKDSNKAFDRYLGNKKLGQLRDVWPELEDVLTTLSGQDIELVLAHPKRYPLTVTKLKRLLADFKKWGGTGMEVASGNERPDSVRLLERLSVEFGLKASVGSDYHDLLGLGCRSGNTRQFMVVK
;
A
#
# COMPACT_ATOMS: atom_id res chain seq x y z
N MET A 1 -25.47 -14.78 6.53
CA MET A 1 -25.67 -13.78 5.46
C MET A 1 -25.82 -12.39 6.09
N LYS A 2 -24.80 -11.52 6.09
CA LYS A 2 -24.90 -10.22 6.81
C LYS A 2 -25.10 -8.97 5.95
N GLN A 3 -25.10 -9.05 4.61
CA GLN A 3 -25.46 -7.91 3.74
C GLN A 3 -26.16 -8.29 2.41
N GLY A 4 -26.76 -9.48 2.32
CA GLY A 4 -27.48 -9.90 1.11
C GLY A 4 -26.59 -10.19 -0.12
N LEU A 5 -25.28 -10.28 0.07
CA LEU A 5 -24.36 -10.73 -0.97
C LEU A 5 -24.36 -12.27 -1.05
N PRO A 6 -24.28 -12.84 -2.26
CA PRO A 6 -24.01 -14.26 -2.45
C PRO A 6 -22.62 -14.60 -1.91
N ASP A 7 -22.38 -15.89 -1.64
CA ASP A 7 -21.02 -16.35 -1.37
C ASP A 7 -20.19 -16.25 -2.65
N LEU A 8 -19.11 -15.49 -2.60
CA LEU A 8 -18.22 -15.20 -3.73
C LEU A 8 -16.82 -15.79 -3.51
N PHE A 9 -16.61 -16.55 -2.45
CA PHE A 9 -15.27 -16.99 -2.06
C PHE A 9 -14.62 -17.87 -3.13
N ASP A 10 -15.30 -18.92 -3.58
CA ASP A 10 -14.76 -19.85 -4.58
C ASP A 10 -14.47 -19.16 -5.92
N GLU A 11 -15.36 -18.25 -6.33
CA GLU A 11 -15.17 -17.45 -7.55
C GLU A 11 -13.99 -16.48 -7.39
N ALA A 12 -13.80 -15.88 -6.22
CA ALA A 12 -12.68 -14.98 -5.96
C ALA A 12 -11.34 -15.73 -5.93
N VAL A 13 -11.32 -16.97 -5.42
CA VAL A 13 -10.16 -17.86 -5.48
C VAL A 13 -9.83 -18.22 -6.94
N ALA A 14 -10.85 -18.58 -7.73
CA ALA A 14 -10.66 -18.86 -9.15
C ALA A 14 -10.12 -17.63 -9.92
N LEU A 15 -10.62 -16.44 -9.60
CA LEU A 15 -10.17 -15.19 -10.21
C LEU A 15 -8.74 -14.80 -9.79
N ALA A 16 -8.36 -15.08 -8.54
CA ALA A 16 -7.00 -14.84 -8.05
C ALA A 16 -5.98 -15.80 -8.69
N GLY A 17 -6.40 -17.02 -9.04
CA GLY A 17 -5.53 -18.02 -9.66
C GLY A 17 -4.34 -18.35 -8.77
N GLU A 18 -3.11 -18.15 -9.28
CA GLU A 18 -1.86 -18.32 -8.52
C GLU A 18 -1.47 -17.08 -7.68
N SER A 19 -2.19 -15.96 -7.83
CA SER A 19 -1.91 -14.73 -7.09
C SER A 19 -2.53 -14.74 -5.68
N GLN A 20 -2.06 -13.85 -4.80
CA GLN A 20 -2.59 -13.74 -3.46
C GLN A 20 -4.05 -13.22 -3.49
N LEU A 21 -4.97 -14.01 -2.93
CA LEU A 21 -6.36 -13.61 -2.77
C LEU A 21 -6.46 -12.30 -1.98
N GLY A 22 -7.27 -11.38 -2.47
CA GLY A 22 -7.35 -10.03 -1.92
C GLY A 22 -8.65 -9.34 -2.27
N ARG A 23 -8.94 -8.24 -1.57
CA ARG A 23 -10.16 -7.44 -1.76
C ARG A 23 -10.39 -6.94 -3.20
N PRO A 24 -9.36 -6.64 -4.02
CA PRO A 24 -9.58 -6.29 -5.42
C PRO A 24 -10.31 -7.38 -6.22
N HIS A 25 -10.03 -8.67 -5.96
CA HIS A 25 -10.72 -9.79 -6.62
C HIS A 25 -12.22 -9.79 -6.31
N PHE A 26 -12.58 -9.57 -5.05
CA PHE A 26 -13.98 -9.40 -4.65
C PHE A 26 -14.61 -8.15 -5.25
N ALA A 27 -13.87 -7.03 -5.37
CA ALA A 27 -14.38 -5.81 -5.98
C ALA A 27 -14.73 -6.03 -7.46
N SER A 28 -13.86 -6.72 -8.20
CA SER A 28 -14.09 -7.09 -9.60
C SER A 28 -15.33 -7.95 -9.77
N LEU A 29 -15.50 -9.00 -8.95
CA LEU A 29 -16.69 -9.85 -8.99
C LEU A 29 -17.99 -9.12 -8.64
N LEU A 30 -17.94 -8.15 -7.72
CA LEU A 30 -19.10 -7.34 -7.36
C LEU A 30 -19.53 -6.40 -8.51
N VAL A 31 -18.56 -5.90 -9.29
CA VAL A 31 -18.84 -5.12 -10.50
C VAL A 31 -19.40 -6.03 -11.60
N GLU A 32 -18.75 -7.17 -11.85
CA GLU A 32 -19.14 -8.14 -12.88
C GLU A 32 -20.58 -8.65 -12.67
N LYS A 33 -20.94 -8.98 -11.42
CA LYS A 33 -22.29 -9.43 -11.07
C LYS A 33 -23.31 -8.29 -10.91
N GLY A 34 -22.92 -7.04 -11.19
CA GLY A 34 -23.82 -5.89 -11.20
C GLY A 34 -24.28 -5.40 -9.83
N PHE A 35 -23.65 -5.81 -8.73
CA PHE A 35 -23.98 -5.33 -7.38
C PHE A 35 -23.53 -3.88 -7.15
N VAL A 36 -22.50 -3.44 -7.86
CA VAL A 36 -21.95 -2.09 -7.83
C VAL A 36 -21.51 -1.64 -9.22
N LYS A 37 -21.46 -0.33 -9.43
CA LYS A 37 -21.11 0.28 -10.72
C LYS A 37 -19.61 0.31 -11.03
N ASP A 38 -18.77 0.33 -9.99
CA ASP A 38 -17.32 0.43 -10.10
C ASP A 38 -16.64 -0.10 -8.82
N SER A 39 -15.34 -0.37 -8.90
CA SER A 39 -14.55 -0.91 -7.79
C SER A 39 -14.55 0.01 -6.57
N ASN A 40 -14.56 1.33 -6.76
CA ASN A 40 -14.62 2.29 -5.65
C ASN A 40 -15.92 2.12 -4.84
N LYS A 41 -17.05 1.89 -5.51
CA LYS A 41 -18.32 1.59 -4.85
C LYS A 41 -18.34 0.23 -4.16
N ALA A 42 -17.57 -0.75 -4.64
CA ALA A 42 -17.37 -2.00 -3.92
C ALA A 42 -16.72 -1.76 -2.55
N PHE A 43 -15.65 -0.95 -2.51
CA PHE A 43 -14.95 -0.59 -1.27
C PHE A 43 -15.80 0.29 -0.34
N ASP A 44 -16.51 1.28 -0.89
CA ASP A 44 -17.38 2.15 -0.10
C ASP A 44 -18.50 1.34 0.62
N ARG A 45 -19.11 0.41 -0.10
CA ARG A 45 -20.35 -0.25 0.34
C ARG A 45 -20.10 -1.53 1.13
N TYR A 46 -19.12 -2.34 0.72
CA TYR A 46 -18.94 -3.71 1.20
C TYR A 46 -17.54 -3.99 1.75
N LEU A 47 -16.49 -3.58 1.03
CA LEU A 47 -15.12 -4.07 1.29
C LEU A 47 -14.27 -3.14 2.16
N GLY A 48 -14.80 -1.98 2.57
CA GLY A 48 -14.11 -1.02 3.40
C GLY A 48 -13.91 -1.50 4.84
N ASN A 49 -12.82 -1.06 5.48
CA ASN A 49 -12.46 -1.44 6.85
C ASN A 49 -13.58 -1.23 7.89
N LYS A 50 -14.43 -0.21 7.69
CA LYS A 50 -15.57 0.07 8.57
C LYS A 50 -16.73 -0.93 8.43
N LYS A 51 -16.80 -1.66 7.31
CA LYS A 51 -17.93 -2.54 6.96
C LYS A 51 -17.66 -4.02 7.23
N LEU A 52 -16.43 -4.48 6.99
CA LEU A 52 -16.03 -5.87 7.23
C LEU A 52 -15.71 -6.19 8.70
N GLY A 53 -15.68 -5.17 9.57
CA GLY A 53 -15.16 -5.34 10.93
C GLY A 53 -13.63 -5.49 10.92
N GLN A 54 -13.03 -5.50 12.11
CA GLN A 54 -11.58 -5.69 12.30
C GLN A 54 -11.20 -7.14 11.94
N LEU A 55 -11.11 -7.47 10.66
CA LEU A 55 -10.14 -8.46 10.21
C LEU A 55 -8.78 -7.86 10.52
N ARG A 56 -8.21 -8.25 11.67
CA ARG A 56 -6.88 -7.83 12.08
C ARG A 56 -5.91 -8.66 11.25
N ASP A 57 -5.42 -8.08 10.18
CA ASP A 57 -4.25 -8.60 9.50
C ASP A 57 -3.12 -8.65 10.54
N VAL A 58 -2.60 -9.84 10.81
CA VAL A 58 -1.47 -10.03 11.72
C VAL A 58 -0.21 -9.72 10.92
N TRP A 59 0.14 -8.44 10.87
CA TRP A 59 1.43 -8.01 10.36
C TRP A 59 2.48 -8.14 11.46
N PRO A 60 3.72 -8.54 11.14
CA PRO A 60 4.82 -8.48 12.10
C PRO A 60 5.09 -7.03 12.52
N GLU A 61 5.66 -6.85 13.71
CA GLU A 61 6.07 -5.53 14.17
C GLU A 61 7.17 -4.97 13.26
N LEU A 62 7.07 -3.68 12.94
CA LEU A 62 7.96 -3.02 11.99
C LEU A 62 9.44 -3.10 12.45
N GLU A 63 9.69 -2.99 13.75
CA GLU A 63 11.02 -3.13 14.35
C GLU A 63 11.63 -4.51 14.06
N ASP A 64 10.86 -5.58 14.28
CA ASP A 64 11.33 -6.95 14.09
C ASP A 64 11.71 -7.21 12.63
N VAL A 65 10.87 -6.75 11.70
CA VAL A 65 11.13 -6.89 10.25
C VAL A 65 12.41 -6.15 9.85
N LEU A 66 12.52 -4.88 10.23
CA LEU A 66 13.64 -4.05 9.80
C LEU A 66 14.95 -4.48 10.44
N THR A 67 14.95 -4.82 11.73
CA THR A 67 16.15 -5.29 12.43
C THR A 67 16.64 -6.64 11.91
N THR A 68 15.72 -7.54 11.52
CA THR A 68 16.07 -8.83 10.91
C THR A 68 16.72 -8.67 9.54
N LEU A 69 16.27 -7.68 8.75
CA LEU A 69 16.78 -7.41 7.41
C LEU A 69 17.98 -6.47 7.42
N SER A 70 18.20 -5.75 8.52
CA SER A 70 19.31 -4.84 8.70
C SER A 70 20.65 -5.58 8.59
N GLY A 71 21.56 -5.05 7.76
CA GLY A 71 22.87 -5.66 7.49
C GLY A 71 22.90 -6.60 6.28
N GLN A 72 21.77 -6.88 5.65
CA GLN A 72 21.72 -7.52 4.33
C GLN A 72 21.96 -6.48 3.22
N ASP A 73 22.39 -6.92 2.04
CA ASP A 73 22.58 -6.05 0.86
C ASP A 73 21.23 -5.74 0.17
N ILE A 74 20.29 -5.17 0.93
CA ILE A 74 18.92 -4.86 0.50
C ILE A 74 18.59 -3.42 0.91
N GLU A 75 17.91 -2.69 0.02
CA GLU A 75 17.33 -1.39 0.35
C GLU A 75 15.92 -1.55 0.91
N LEU A 76 15.72 -1.04 2.14
CA LEU A 76 14.44 -1.01 2.85
C LEU A 76 13.79 0.36 2.65
N VAL A 77 12.67 0.38 1.91
CA VAL A 77 12.00 1.61 1.49
C VAL A 77 10.61 1.69 2.11
N LEU A 78 10.32 2.79 2.83
CA LEU A 78 8.98 3.06 3.36
C LEU A 78 8.03 3.48 2.22
N ALA A 79 6.94 2.74 2.03
CA ALA A 79 5.97 2.96 0.96
C ALA A 79 5.04 4.14 1.24
N HIS A 80 4.75 4.94 0.21
CA HIS A 80 3.69 5.95 0.13
C HIS A 80 3.31 6.59 1.49
N PRO A 81 4.27 7.21 2.22
CA PRO A 81 4.10 7.61 3.62
C PRO A 81 2.96 8.62 3.83
N LYS A 82 2.57 9.34 2.77
CA LYS A 82 1.47 10.30 2.80
C LYS A 82 0.08 9.66 2.95
N ARG A 83 -0.06 8.39 2.59
CA ARG A 83 -1.32 7.63 2.70
C ARG A 83 -1.62 7.21 4.14
N TYR A 84 -0.61 7.22 5.01
CA TYR A 84 -0.84 6.94 6.42
C TYR A 84 -1.67 8.07 7.05
N PRO A 85 -2.65 7.75 7.91
CA PRO A 85 -3.47 8.73 8.62
C PRO A 85 -2.67 9.38 9.77
N LEU A 86 -1.48 9.90 9.47
CA LEU A 86 -0.53 10.49 10.40
C LEU A 86 -0.40 11.99 10.18
N THR A 87 -0.28 12.73 11.28
CA THR A 87 0.18 14.12 11.22
C THR A 87 1.66 14.16 10.86
N VAL A 88 2.15 15.30 10.37
CA VAL A 88 3.58 15.47 10.03
C VAL A 88 4.48 15.14 11.22
N THR A 89 4.10 15.54 12.44
CA THR A 89 4.85 15.22 13.66
C THR A 89 4.95 13.71 13.92
N LYS A 90 3.85 12.97 13.71
CA LYS A 90 3.85 11.51 13.86
C LYS A 90 4.65 10.84 12.74
N LEU A 91 4.56 11.36 11.52
CA LEU A 91 5.37 10.87 10.40
C LEU A 91 6.87 11.05 10.68
N LYS A 92 7.29 12.19 11.22
CA LYS A 92 8.70 12.40 11.63
C LYS A 92 9.17 11.39 12.68
N ARG A 93 8.32 11.05 13.65
CA ARG A 93 8.65 9.99 14.64
C ARG A 93 8.81 8.63 13.96
N LEU A 94 7.86 8.27 13.09
CA LEU A 94 7.96 7.05 12.28
C LEU A 94 9.25 7.02 11.46
N LEU A 95 9.63 8.12 10.80
CA LEU A 95 10.86 8.17 10.00
C LEU A 95 12.13 8.05 10.87
N ALA A 96 12.12 8.63 12.07
CA ALA A 96 13.21 8.49 13.03
C ALA A 96 13.36 7.03 13.49
N ASP A 97 12.26 6.38 13.86
CA ASP A 97 12.24 4.99 14.29
C ASP A 97 12.62 4.04 13.13
N PHE A 98 12.04 4.27 11.94
CA PHE A 98 12.36 3.53 10.72
C PHE A 98 13.85 3.59 10.39
N LYS A 99 14.46 4.79 10.45
CA LYS A 99 15.90 4.96 10.23
C LYS A 99 16.73 4.23 11.29
N LYS A 100 16.32 4.35 12.56
CA LYS A 100 16.98 3.67 13.70
C LYS A 100 16.99 2.15 13.53
N TRP A 101 15.93 1.57 12.97
CA TRP A 101 15.79 0.12 12.77
C TRP A 101 16.44 -0.41 11.48
N GLY A 102 17.08 0.43 10.68
CA GLY A 102 17.81 0.00 9.47
C GLY A 102 17.18 0.43 8.15
N GLY A 103 16.09 1.20 8.19
CA GLY A 103 15.47 1.78 7.00
C GLY A 103 16.43 2.64 6.18
N THR A 104 16.45 2.44 4.86
CA THR A 104 17.42 3.10 3.96
C THR A 104 16.80 4.16 3.06
N GLY A 105 15.50 4.08 2.78
CA GLY A 105 14.81 5.00 1.89
C GLY A 105 13.33 5.20 2.20
N MET A 106 12.73 6.17 1.52
CA MET A 106 11.29 6.43 1.57
C MET A 106 10.79 6.85 0.19
N GLU A 107 9.54 6.51 -0.11
CA GLU A 107 8.89 6.99 -1.32
C GLU A 107 8.53 8.48 -1.17
N VAL A 108 8.96 9.28 -2.13
CA VAL A 108 8.78 10.74 -2.17
C VAL A 108 7.73 11.16 -3.20
N ALA A 109 7.62 10.41 -4.29
CA ALA A 109 6.60 10.64 -5.31
C ALA A 109 5.89 9.33 -5.65
N SER A 110 4.55 9.40 -5.64
CA SER A 110 3.70 8.35 -6.22
C SER A 110 2.85 8.94 -7.35
N GLY A 111 2.41 8.11 -8.30
CA GLY A 111 1.92 8.53 -9.63
C GLY A 111 0.98 9.76 -9.70
N ASN A 112 0.15 10.02 -8.69
CA ASN A 112 -0.77 11.18 -8.65
C ASN A 112 -0.60 12.06 -7.38
N GLU A 113 0.60 12.08 -6.80
CA GLU A 113 0.89 12.82 -5.57
C GLU A 113 0.93 14.34 -5.80
N ARG A 114 0.38 15.12 -4.86
CA ARG A 114 0.33 16.59 -5.00
C ARG A 114 1.76 17.17 -4.90
N PRO A 115 2.12 18.22 -5.68
CA PRO A 115 3.46 18.82 -5.63
C PRO A 115 3.90 19.27 -4.23
N ASP A 116 2.99 19.79 -3.41
CA ASP A 116 3.28 20.15 -2.01
C ASP A 116 3.64 18.95 -1.14
N SER A 117 2.99 17.81 -1.40
CA SER A 117 3.27 16.56 -0.68
C SER A 117 4.63 16.00 -1.09
N VAL A 118 4.95 16.03 -2.39
CA VAL A 118 6.28 15.65 -2.89
C VAL A 118 7.38 16.51 -2.24
N ARG A 119 7.23 17.84 -2.24
CA ARG A 119 8.20 18.76 -1.60
C ARG A 119 8.37 18.49 -0.10
N LEU A 120 7.28 18.20 0.60
CA LEU A 120 7.34 17.85 2.01
C LEU A 120 8.14 16.56 2.22
N LEU A 121 7.84 15.51 1.45
CA LEU A 121 8.50 14.21 1.57
C LEU A 121 9.97 14.27 1.15
N GLU A 122 10.31 15.04 0.13
CA GLU A 122 11.70 15.33 -0.27
C GLU A 122 12.47 16.00 0.87
N ARG A 123 11.89 17.03 1.50
CA ARG A 123 12.54 17.68 2.65
C ARG A 123 12.76 16.69 3.80
N LEU A 124 11.78 15.82 4.06
CA LEU A 124 11.89 14.80 5.10
C LEU A 124 12.94 13.73 4.75
N SER A 125 13.05 13.31 3.49
CA SER A 125 14.08 12.34 3.10
C SER A 125 15.48 12.90 3.34
N VAL A 126 15.70 14.18 3.06
CA VAL A 126 16.96 14.86 3.38
C VAL A 126 17.16 15.01 4.90
N GLU A 127 16.13 15.44 5.64
CA GLU A 127 16.19 15.65 7.10
C GLU A 127 16.60 14.37 7.85
N PHE A 128 16.13 13.21 7.41
CA PHE A 128 16.38 11.91 8.06
C PHE A 128 17.48 11.08 7.37
N GLY A 129 18.14 11.61 6.34
CA GLY A 129 19.20 10.89 5.61
C GLY A 129 18.71 9.59 4.97
N LEU A 130 17.53 9.63 4.35
CA LEU A 130 16.89 8.54 3.64
C LEU A 130 17.00 8.77 2.13
N LYS A 131 17.26 7.69 1.37
CA LYS A 131 17.18 7.72 -0.09
C LYS A 131 15.75 8.01 -0.54
N ALA A 132 15.59 8.78 -1.61
CA ALA A 132 14.30 9.05 -2.21
C ALA A 132 13.96 7.96 -3.25
N SER A 133 12.76 7.39 -3.15
CA SER A 133 12.20 6.46 -4.13
C SER A 133 10.97 7.04 -4.81
N VAL A 134 10.65 6.52 -6.00
CA VAL A 134 9.47 6.87 -6.79
C VAL A 134 8.77 5.59 -7.24
N GLY A 135 7.47 5.51 -7.04
CA GLY A 135 6.65 4.37 -7.44
C GLY A 135 5.37 4.80 -8.15
N SER A 136 4.97 4.07 -9.17
CA SER A 136 3.67 4.33 -9.82
C SER A 136 2.49 3.91 -8.96
N ASP A 137 2.71 3.00 -7.99
CA ASP A 137 1.67 2.29 -7.24
C ASP A 137 0.59 1.72 -8.17
N TYR A 138 1.02 1.14 -9.29
CA TYR A 138 0.15 0.66 -10.36
C TYR A 138 -0.48 -0.70 -10.02
N HIS A 139 -1.82 -0.77 -10.08
CA HIS A 139 -2.59 -1.97 -9.70
C HIS A 139 -3.56 -2.46 -10.80
N ASP A 140 -3.69 -1.79 -11.96
CA ASP A 140 -4.68 -2.11 -13.00
C ASP A 140 -4.20 -1.85 -14.43
N LEU A 141 -4.41 -2.78 -15.36
CA LEU A 141 -4.04 -2.69 -16.80
C LEU A 141 -4.74 -1.55 -17.59
N LEU A 142 -5.81 -0.94 -17.05
CA LEU A 142 -6.65 0.06 -17.72
C LEU A 142 -6.57 1.47 -17.10
N GLY A 143 -5.75 1.68 -16.08
CA GLY A 143 -5.52 3.01 -15.49
C GLY A 143 -4.68 3.89 -16.41
N LEU A 144 -5.32 4.83 -17.11
CA LEU A 144 -4.63 5.92 -17.83
C LEU A 144 -3.68 6.66 -16.88
N GLY A 145 -2.36 6.50 -17.09
CA GLY A 145 -1.38 7.50 -16.64
C GLY A 145 -0.03 7.04 -16.07
N CYS A 146 0.21 5.75 -15.81
CA CYS A 146 1.53 5.33 -15.31
C CYS A 146 1.94 3.96 -15.84
N ARG A 147 3.13 3.86 -16.47
CA ARG A 147 3.74 2.59 -16.89
C ARG A 147 4.68 2.09 -15.79
N SER A 148 4.75 0.77 -15.60
CA SER A 148 5.82 0.13 -14.83
C SER A 148 7.17 0.44 -15.47
N GLY A 149 8.12 0.97 -14.70
CA GLY A 149 9.49 1.21 -15.12
C GLY A 149 10.45 0.23 -14.43
N ASN A 150 11.61 -0.02 -15.04
CA ASN A 150 12.69 -0.85 -14.48
C ASN A 150 13.21 -0.22 -13.17
N THR A 151 12.82 -0.77 -12.03
CA THR A 151 13.39 -0.44 -10.72
C THR A 151 14.21 -1.61 -10.20
N ARG A 152 15.35 -1.29 -9.56
CA ARG A 152 16.17 -2.26 -8.81
C ARG A 152 15.29 -2.97 -7.76
N GLN A 153 15.72 -4.13 -7.29
CA GLN A 153 14.97 -4.88 -6.29
C GLN A 153 14.92 -4.07 -4.98
N PHE A 154 13.78 -3.44 -4.70
CA PHE A 154 13.49 -2.72 -3.47
C PHE A 154 12.56 -3.59 -2.63
N MET A 155 12.86 -3.77 -1.33
CA MET A 155 11.84 -4.26 -0.43
C MET A 155 11.04 -3.05 0.06
N VAL A 156 9.79 -2.98 -0.42
CA VAL A 156 8.83 -1.95 -0.05
C VAL A 156 8.14 -2.41 1.24
N VAL A 157 8.37 -1.67 2.32
CA VAL A 157 7.77 -1.93 3.64
C VAL A 157 6.48 -1.09 3.73
N LYS A 158 5.33 -1.76 3.77
CA LYS A 158 3.98 -1.18 3.84
C LYS A 158 3.40 -1.25 5.25
#